data_AF-A0A2V9Z179-F1
#
_entry.id   AF-A0A2V9Z179-F1
#
_cell.length_a   1.000
_cell.length_b   1.000
_cell.length_c   1.000
_cell.angle_alpha   90.00
_cell.angle_beta   90.00
_cell.angle_gamma   90.00
#
_symmetry.space_group_name_H-M   'P 1'
#
loop_
_entity.id
_entity.type
_entity.pdbx_description
1 polymer ?
#
loop_
_entity_poly.entity_id
_entity_poly.type
_entity_poly.pdbx_seq_one_letter_code
_entity_poly.pdbx_strand_id
1 'polypeptide(L)'
;MLKRYKNKKVDGDWLNTNFPCMMACPAHTNAGRYVGLIAEGRFEEAYRFARSPNPLASICGRVCAHPCETACRRGEIDRPISIRALKRFLTERHG
;
A
#
# COMPACT_ATOMS: atom_id res chain seq x y z
N MET A 1 -11.63 18.43 -15.23
CA MET A 1 -11.92 17.56 -14.07
C MET A 1 -12.06 16.13 -14.56
N LEU A 2 -11.14 15.24 -14.17
CA LEU A 2 -11.11 13.84 -14.64
C LEU A 2 -12.48 13.18 -14.42
N LYS A 3 -13.08 12.62 -15.49
CA LYS A 3 -14.40 11.92 -15.47
C LYS A 3 -14.54 10.86 -14.37
N ARG A 4 -13.42 10.44 -13.78
CA ARG A 4 -13.25 9.45 -12.71
C ARG A 4 -13.79 9.87 -11.33
N TYR A 5 -13.94 11.16 -11.05
CA TYR A 5 -14.44 11.67 -9.75
C TYR A 5 -15.93 12.02 -9.75
N LYS A 6 -16.71 11.48 -10.70
CA LYS A 6 -18.18 11.47 -10.58
C LYS A 6 -18.58 10.50 -9.46
N ASN A 7 -19.68 10.80 -8.76
CA ASN A 7 -20.28 9.97 -7.69
C ASN A 7 -20.40 8.50 -8.10
N LYS A 8 -19.35 7.71 -7.86
CA LYS A 8 -19.33 6.26 -8.08
C LYS A 8 -19.80 5.63 -6.77
N LYS A 9 -20.82 4.76 -6.82
CA LYS A 9 -21.26 4.02 -5.63
C LYS A 9 -20.06 3.26 -5.06
N VAL A 10 -19.87 3.34 -3.73
CA VAL A 10 -18.85 2.56 -3.03
C VAL A 10 -19.42 1.16 -2.84
N ASP A 11 -19.25 0.32 -3.86
CA ASP A 11 -19.62 -1.09 -3.87
C ASP A 11 -18.36 -1.99 -3.83
N GLY A 12 -18.56 -3.31 -3.80
CA GLY A 12 -17.45 -4.27 -3.73
C GLY A 12 -16.50 -4.19 -4.92
N ASP A 13 -17.02 -3.94 -6.13
CA ASP A 13 -16.21 -3.76 -7.33
C ASP A 13 -15.37 -2.47 -7.24
N TRP A 14 -15.95 -1.39 -6.74
CA TRP A 14 -15.24 -0.15 -6.48
C TRP A 14 -14.09 -0.34 -5.50
N LEU A 15 -14.33 -1.05 -4.39
CA LEU A 15 -13.29 -1.34 -3.40
C LEU A 15 -12.14 -2.11 -4.04
N ASN A 16 -12.44 -3.14 -4.83
CA ASN A 16 -11.40 -3.94 -5.48
C ASN A 16 -10.65 -3.14 -6.55
N THR A 17 -11.31 -2.30 -7.33
CA THR A 17 -10.67 -1.57 -8.44
C THR A 17 -9.97 -0.26 -8.01
N ASN A 18 -10.34 0.33 -6.88
CA ASN A 18 -9.82 1.63 -6.46
C ASN A 18 -8.52 1.57 -5.65
N PHE A 19 -8.06 0.38 -5.22
CA PHE A 19 -6.79 0.20 -4.49
C PHE A 19 -5.79 -0.64 -5.31
N PRO A 20 -5.25 -0.13 -6.43
CA PRO A 20 -4.45 -0.93 -7.36
C PRO A 20 -3.17 -1.48 -6.73
N CYS A 21 -2.57 -0.77 -5.78
CA CYS A 21 -1.41 -1.26 -5.04
C CYS A 21 -1.71 -2.46 -4.12
N MET A 22 -2.92 -2.52 -3.54
CA MET A 22 -3.37 -3.66 -2.73
C MET A 22 -3.67 -4.86 -3.63
N MET A 23 -4.35 -4.64 -4.76
CA MET A 23 -4.70 -5.70 -5.70
C MET A 23 -3.48 -6.31 -6.40
N ALA A 24 -2.45 -5.50 -6.67
CA ALA A 24 -1.21 -6.01 -7.24
C ALA A 24 -0.34 -6.76 -6.22
N CYS A 25 -0.63 -6.66 -4.92
CA CYS A 25 0.12 -7.37 -3.90
C CYS A 25 -0.39 -8.82 -3.76
N PRO A 26 0.45 -9.85 -3.94
CA PRO A 26 0.01 -11.25 -3.77
C PRO A 26 -0.49 -11.57 -2.36
N ALA A 27 -0.01 -10.84 -1.35
CA ALA A 27 -0.46 -10.96 0.04
C ALA A 27 -1.63 -10.03 0.38
N HIS A 28 -2.23 -9.35 -0.61
CA HIS A 28 -3.31 -8.38 -0.43
C HIS A 28 -3.04 -7.35 0.69
N THR A 29 -1.78 -6.95 0.87
CA THR A 29 -1.43 -5.95 1.88
C THR A 29 -1.97 -4.58 1.46
N ASN A 30 -2.78 -3.94 2.31
CA ASN A 30 -3.30 -2.60 2.04
C ASN A 30 -2.20 -1.53 2.21
N ALA A 31 -1.43 -1.32 1.14
CA ALA A 31 -0.34 -0.34 1.11
C ALA A 31 -0.81 1.09 1.35
N GLY A 32 -1.95 1.47 0.78
CA GLY A 32 -2.52 2.81 0.99
C GLY A 32 -2.77 3.10 2.47
N ARG A 33 -3.28 2.13 3.23
CA ARG A 33 -3.59 2.31 4.65
C ARG A 33 -2.34 2.54 5.50
N TYR A 34 -1.35 1.65 5.44
CA TYR A 34 -0.16 1.83 6.28
C TYR A 34 0.71 3.00 5.85
N VAL A 35 0.72 3.36 4.55
CA VAL A 35 1.39 4.59 4.08
C VAL A 35 0.71 5.84 4.63
N GLY A 36 -0.63 5.87 4.67
CA GLY A 36 -1.38 6.95 5.31
C GLY A 36 -1.06 7.05 6.81
N LEU A 37 -1.02 5.93 7.51
CA LEU A 37 -0.65 5.89 8.94
C LEU A 37 0.80 6.36 9.18
N ILE A 38 1.73 6.07 8.27
CA ILE A 38 3.09 6.65 8.32
C ILE A 38 3.03 8.18 8.23
N ALA A 39 2.23 8.73 7.31
CA ALA A 39 2.08 10.18 7.16
C ALA A 39 1.43 10.84 8.40
N GLU A 40 0.57 10.12 9.11
CA GLU A 40 -0.02 10.52 10.39
C GLU A 40 0.93 10.33 11.59
N GLY A 41 2.14 9.78 11.40
CA GLY A 41 3.09 9.49 12.48
C GLY A 41 2.74 8.26 13.34
N ARG A 42 1.71 7.48 12.95
CA ARG A 42 1.21 6.30 13.67
C ARG A 42 1.97 5.03 13.26
N PHE A 43 3.26 5.00 13.55
CA PHE A 43 4.18 4.00 13.00
C PHE A 43 3.91 2.56 13.49
N GLU A 44 3.61 2.36 14.78
CA GLU A 44 3.35 1.01 15.29
C GLU A 44 2.07 0.41 14.69
N GLU A 45 1.01 1.21 14.56
CA GLU A 45 -0.22 0.78 13.90
C GLU A 45 0.01 0.51 12.41
N ALA A 46 0.77 1.37 11.72
CA ALA A 46 1.15 1.15 10.34
C ALA A 46 1.89 -0.18 10.16
N TYR A 47 2.81 -0.49 11.08
CA TYR A 47 3.52 -1.76 11.11
C TYR A 47 2.57 -2.96 11.31
N ARG A 48 1.66 -2.89 12.28
CA ARG A 48 0.65 -3.95 12.51
C ARG A 48 -0.20 -4.18 11.27
N PHE A 49 -0.62 -3.11 10.58
CA PHE A 49 -1.35 -3.21 9.30
C PHE A 49 -0.51 -3.85 8.19
N ALA A 50 0.75 -3.46 8.06
CA ALA A 50 1.64 -3.99 7.03
C ALA A 50 1.94 -5.49 7.23
N ARG A 51 2.02 -5.95 8.49
CA ARG A 51 2.29 -7.35 8.87
C ARG A 51 1.03 -8.22 8.91
N SER A 52 -0.15 -7.65 9.19
CA SER A 52 -1.38 -8.41 9.43
C SER A 52 -1.69 -9.48 8.36
N PRO A 53 -1.68 -9.18 7.05
CA PRO A 53 -1.91 -10.20 6.01
C PRO A 53 -0.61 -10.84 5.51
N ASN A 54 0.55 -10.44 6.04
CA ASN A 54 1.87 -10.87 5.58
C ASN A 54 2.83 -11.11 6.76
N PRO A 55 2.94 -12.34 7.27
CA PRO A 55 3.84 -12.65 8.39
C PRO A 55 5.33 -12.43 8.05
N LEU A 56 5.68 -12.41 6.76
CA LEU A 56 7.03 -12.21 6.23
C LEU A 56 7.28 -10.75 5.80
N ALA A 57 6.56 -9.78 6.38
CA ALA A 57 6.68 -8.37 6.02
C ALA A 57 8.12 -7.83 6.06
N SER A 58 8.94 -8.26 7.03
CA SER A 58 10.35 -7.86 7.16
C SER A 58 11.20 -8.34 5.99
N ILE A 59 11.03 -9.60 5.57
CA ILE A 59 11.71 -10.17 4.39
C ILE A 59 11.21 -9.47 3.12
N CYS A 60 9.89 -9.33 2.96
CA CYS A 60 9.31 -8.65 1.81
C CYS A 60 9.73 -7.17 1.72
N GLY A 61 10.01 -6.49 2.83
CA GLY A 61 10.59 -5.14 2.82
C GLY A 61 11.97 -5.06 2.16
N ARG A 62 12.67 -6.20 2.00
CA ARG A 62 14.02 -6.28 1.44
C ARG A 62 14.04 -6.86 0.04
N VAL A 63 13.35 -7.97 -0.18
CA VAL A 63 13.51 -8.78 -1.42
C VAL A 63 12.32 -8.73 -2.36
N CYS A 64 11.18 -8.12 -1.96
CA CYS A 64 10.00 -8.09 -2.81
C CYS A 64 10.27 -7.37 -4.15
N ALA A 65 9.76 -7.92 -5.25
CA ALA A 65 9.76 -7.30 -6.58
C ALA A 65 8.73 -6.17 -6.75
N HIS A 66 8.11 -5.72 -5.65
CA HIS A 66 7.28 -4.52 -5.55
C HIS A 66 6.22 -4.33 -6.65
N PRO A 67 5.35 -5.33 -6.94
CA PRO A 67 4.28 -5.17 -7.94
C PRO A 67 3.28 -4.07 -7.55
N CYS A 68 3.14 -3.80 -6.26
CA CYS A 68 2.35 -2.70 -5.73
C CYS A 68 2.87 -1.30 -6.13
N GLU A 69 4.18 -1.16 -6.37
CA GLU A 69 4.78 0.08 -6.88
C GLU A 69 4.55 0.23 -8.38
N THR A 70 4.65 -0.86 -9.14
CA THR A 70 4.32 -0.88 -10.58
C THR A 70 2.86 -0.48 -10.83
N ALA A 71 1.93 -0.97 -10.01
CA ALA A 71 0.52 -0.62 -10.08
C ALA A 71 0.14 0.70 -9.38
N CYS A 72 1.11 1.44 -8.84
CA CYS A 72 0.83 2.64 -8.06
C CYS A 72 0.30 3.76 -8.95
N ARG A 73 -0.93 4.21 -8.69
CA ARG A 73 -1.58 5.32 -9.40
C ARG A 73 -0.76 6.61 -9.43
N ARG A 74 0.05 6.87 -8.40
CA ARG A 74 0.92 8.06 -8.37
C ARG A 74 1.96 8.05 -9.48
N GLY A 75 2.39 6.86 -9.94
CA GLY A 75 3.27 6.69 -11.09
C GLY A 75 2.68 7.17 -12.42
N GLU A 76 1.36 7.31 -12.53
CA GLU A 76 0.71 7.93 -13.70
C GLU A 76 0.86 9.47 -13.72
N ILE A 77 1.26 10.08 -12.60
CA ILE A 77 1.42 11.53 -12.43
C ILE A 77 2.90 11.91 -12.45
N ASP A 78 3.70 11.28 -11.58
CA ASP A 78 5.13 11.54 -11.46
C ASP A 78 5.92 10.24 -11.18
N ARG A 79 5.94 9.75 -9.95
CA ARG A 79 6.70 8.57 -9.53
C ARG A 79 5.87 7.74 -8.54
N PRO A 80 5.97 6.40 -8.60
CA PRO A 80 5.27 5.56 -7.64
C PRO A 80 5.76 5.83 -6.21
N ILE A 81 4.88 5.60 -5.24
CA ILE A 81 5.28 5.61 -3.83
C ILE A 81 6.25 4.45 -3.60
N SER A 82 7.33 4.69 -2.85
CA SER A 82 8.32 3.66 -2.48
C SER A 82 7.80 2.74 -1.37
N ILE A 83 6.73 1.99 -1.68
CA ILE A 83 5.97 1.13 -0.77
C ILE A 83 6.87 0.07 -0.08
N ARG A 84 7.78 -0.58 -0.80
CA ARG A 84 8.72 -1.56 -0.25
C ARG A 84 9.66 -0.93 0.77
N ALA A 85 10.19 0.26 0.46
CA ALA A 85 11.07 0.99 1.37
C ALA A 85 10.33 1.44 2.64
N LEU A 86 9.08 1.92 2.52
CA LEU A 86 8.25 2.27 3.67
C LEU A 86 7.89 1.04 4.52
N LYS A 87 7.62 -0.11 3.90
CA LYS A 87 7.44 -1.38 4.62
C LYS A 87 8.70 -1.77 5.39
N ARG A 88 9.88 -1.66 4.76
CA ARG A 88 11.18 -1.91 5.41
C ARG A 88 11.37 -1.00 6.63
N PHE A 89 11.16 0.31 6.47
CA PHE A 89 11.25 1.29 7.54
C PHE A 89 10.39 0.89 8.75
N LEU A 90 9.13 0.50 8.53
CA LEU A 90 8.25 0.04 9.59
C LEU A 90 8.78 -1.22 10.28
N THR A 91 9.22 -2.21 9.50
CA THR A 91 9.70 -3.48 10.04
C THR A 91 11.04 -3.36 10.77
N GLU A 92 11.91 -2.42 10.38
CA GLU A 92 13.16 -2.15 11.10
C GLU A 92 12.92 -1.40 12.42
N ARG A 93 11.82 -0.66 12.54
CA ARG A 93 11.48 0.10 13.75
C ARG A 93 10.64 -0.67 14.76
N HIS A 94 9.74 -1.54 14.29
CA HIS A 94 8.69 -2.15 15.12
C HIS A 94 8.59 -3.67 15.00
N GLY A 95 9.46 -4.34 14.24
CA GLY A 95 9.25 -5.74 13.86
C GLY A 95 10.34 -6.75 14.10
#